data_AF-A0A920T589-F1
#
_entry.id   AF-A0A920T589-F1
#
_cell.length_a   1.000
_cell.length_b   1.000
_cell.length_c   1.000
_cell.angle_alpha   90.00
_cell.angle_beta   90.00
_cell.angle_gamma   90.00
#
_symmetry.space_group_name_H-M   'P 1'
#
loop_
_entity.id
_entity.type
_entity.pdbx_description
1 polymer ?
#
loop_
_entity_poly.entity_id
_entity_poly.type
_entity_poly.pdbx_seq_one_letter_code
_entity_poly.pdbx_strand_id
1 'polypeptide(L)'
;MMKKQLSIVLIALLALAACGSSGKPQSFYEQRGPLKEDYKPYAAELLGADENSNDVPLVHRNFIEGCMSVGLIEFEEGSEQLINLATRCGCSYAGLVRFTQSVTPTNEQAFKLFEDYDKQLKNENGFASLDDRVKDIFSSCQS
;
A
#
# COMPACT_ATOMS: atom_id res chain seq x y z
N MET A 1 19.23 -9.64 -18.64
CA MET A 1 18.94 -8.27 -18.18
C MET A 1 17.56 -8.10 -17.53
N MET A 2 16.86 -9.18 -17.14
CA MET A 2 15.51 -9.12 -16.51
C MET A 2 15.53 -9.22 -14.96
N LYS A 3 16.68 -9.57 -14.35
CA LYS A 3 16.78 -9.76 -12.89
C LYS A 3 16.82 -8.46 -12.07
N LYS A 4 17.06 -7.31 -12.71
CA LYS A 4 17.19 -6.02 -11.99
C LYS A 4 15.85 -5.36 -11.68
N GLN A 5 14.77 -5.72 -12.36
CA GLN A 5 13.45 -5.13 -12.10
C GLN A 5 12.73 -5.75 -10.90
N LEU A 6 13.08 -6.97 -10.52
CA LEU A 6 12.54 -7.63 -9.31
C LEU A 6 13.08 -7.02 -8.00
N SER A 7 14.23 -6.34 -8.04
CA SER A 7 14.85 -5.73 -6.85
C SER A 7 14.34 -4.33 -6.52
N ILE A 8 13.67 -3.66 -7.46
CA ILE A 8 13.18 -2.28 -7.29
C ILE A 8 11.82 -2.25 -6.57
N VAL A 9 11.08 -3.37 -6.58
CA VAL A 9 9.74 -3.51 -5.97
C VAL A 9 9.77 -3.53 -4.43
N LEU A 10 10.94 -3.63 -3.80
CA LEU A 10 11.05 -4.18 -2.43
C LEU A 10 11.56 -3.23 -1.36
N ILE A 11 11.36 -1.92 -1.52
CA ILE A 11 11.49 -0.99 -0.39
C ILE A 11 10.22 -0.14 -0.31
N ALA A 12 9.10 -0.81 -0.03
CA ALA A 12 7.94 -0.15 0.54
C ALA A 12 8.26 0.20 2.00
N LEU A 13 9.04 1.27 2.20
CA LEU A 13 9.31 1.85 3.51
C LEU A 13 8.05 2.57 3.99
N LEU A 14 7.10 1.77 4.46
CA LEU A 14 5.90 2.21 5.14
C LEU A 14 6.29 2.68 6.54
N ALA A 15 6.68 3.93 6.66
CA ALA A 15 6.95 4.60 7.92
C ALA A 15 5.67 4.68 8.77
N LEU A 16 5.39 3.62 9.53
CA LEU A 16 4.45 3.64 10.65
C LEU A 16 4.93 4.55 11.81
N ALA A 17 5.99 5.33 11.63
CA ALA A 17 6.50 6.26 12.62
C ALA A 17 5.85 7.64 12.41
N ALA A 18 4.61 7.79 12.87
CA ALA A 18 4.03 9.10 13.06
C ALA A 18 4.76 9.83 14.21
N CYS A 19 5.41 10.94 13.89
CA CYS A 19 5.79 11.98 14.85
C CYS A 19 4.68 13.03 14.84
N GLY A 20 3.80 13.05 15.85
CA GLY A 20 2.80 14.11 16.01
C GLY A 20 1.48 13.66 16.66
N SER A 21 1.45 13.61 18.00
CA SER A 21 0.30 13.71 18.94
C SER A 21 -0.99 12.90 18.73
N SER A 22 -1.18 12.21 17.60
CA SER A 22 -2.34 11.36 17.31
C SER A 22 -1.78 9.94 17.28
N GLY A 23 -2.19 9.09 18.22
CA GLY A 23 -1.64 7.74 18.38
C GLY A 23 -1.69 6.91 17.10
N LYS A 24 -1.02 5.75 17.10
CA LYS A 24 -1.07 4.81 15.97
C LYS A 24 -2.54 4.47 15.63
N PRO A 25 -2.94 4.45 14.34
CA PRO A 25 -4.29 4.05 13.97
C PRO A 25 -4.61 2.65 14.49
N GLN A 26 -5.86 2.43 14.90
CA GLN A 26 -6.36 1.15 15.42
C GLN A 26 -7.33 0.46 14.44
N SER A 27 -7.65 1.11 13.33
CA SER A 27 -8.53 0.58 12.28
C SER A 27 -8.20 1.17 10.90
N PHE A 28 -8.81 0.61 9.86
CA PHE A 28 -8.63 1.05 8.46
C PHE A 28 -9.20 2.44 8.15
N TYR A 29 -9.97 3.05 9.04
CA TYR A 29 -10.79 4.23 8.73
C TYR A 29 -10.37 5.50 9.47
N GLU A 30 -9.39 5.39 10.37
CA GLU A 30 -8.97 6.47 11.24
C GLU A 30 -8.01 7.47 10.58
N GLN A 31 -7.94 8.66 11.18
CA GLN A 31 -6.95 9.70 10.86
C GLN A 31 -6.96 10.06 9.37
N ARG A 32 -8.17 10.30 8.86
CA ARG A 32 -8.40 10.65 7.47
C ARG A 32 -7.82 12.03 7.15
N GLY A 33 -7.38 12.20 5.93
CA GLY A 33 -6.84 13.46 5.42
C GLY A 33 -6.41 13.32 3.96
N PRO A 34 -5.84 14.38 3.38
CA PRO A 34 -5.52 14.37 1.96
C PRO A 34 -4.35 13.44 1.63
N LEU A 35 -4.35 12.91 0.40
CA LEU A 35 -3.14 12.43 -0.25
C LEU A 35 -2.12 13.57 -0.36
N LYS A 36 -0.82 13.22 -0.30
CA LYS A 36 0.24 14.18 -0.64
C LYS A 36 0.07 14.64 -2.08
N GLU A 37 0.45 15.89 -2.36
CA GLU A 37 0.27 16.51 -3.69
C GLU A 37 0.85 15.64 -4.81
N ASP A 38 2.03 15.08 -4.62
CA ASP A 38 2.73 14.23 -5.61
C ASP A 38 1.94 12.96 -5.99
N TYR A 39 1.01 12.51 -5.14
CA TYR A 39 0.18 11.32 -5.40
C TYR A 39 -1.21 11.67 -5.97
N LYS A 40 -1.65 12.92 -5.87
CA LYS A 40 -2.99 13.34 -6.33
C LYS A 40 -3.22 13.12 -7.83
N PRO A 41 -2.24 13.30 -8.74
CA PRO A 41 -2.42 13.01 -10.16
C PRO A 41 -2.82 11.55 -10.44
N TYR A 42 -2.51 10.62 -9.53
CA TYR A 42 -2.76 9.18 -9.67
C TYR A 42 -3.88 8.70 -8.74
N ALA A 43 -4.72 9.60 -8.22
CA ALA A 43 -5.72 9.26 -7.22
C ALA A 43 -6.73 8.22 -7.72
N ALA A 44 -7.09 8.25 -9.01
CA ALA A 44 -8.03 7.29 -9.60
C ALA A 44 -7.47 5.86 -9.58
N GLU A 45 -6.18 5.69 -9.84
CA GLU A 45 -5.49 4.41 -9.82
C GLU A 45 -5.21 3.93 -8.39
N LEU A 46 -4.87 4.85 -7.49
CA LEU A 46 -4.52 4.54 -6.09
C LEU A 46 -5.75 4.22 -5.23
N LEU A 47 -6.85 4.97 -5.43
CA LEU A 47 -8.03 4.89 -4.58
C LEU A 47 -9.23 4.23 -5.29
N GLY A 48 -9.31 4.38 -6.60
CA GLY A 48 -10.53 4.15 -7.39
C GLY A 48 -11.16 5.48 -7.84
N ALA A 49 -11.84 5.46 -9.00
CA ALA A 49 -12.31 6.66 -9.68
C ALA A 49 -13.29 7.54 -8.86
N ASP A 50 -14.00 6.96 -7.90
CA ASP A 50 -15.03 7.64 -7.10
C ASP A 50 -14.57 8.06 -5.69
N GLU A 51 -13.31 7.78 -5.32
CA GLU A 51 -12.80 8.05 -3.97
C GLU A 51 -12.28 9.49 -3.81
N ASN A 52 -12.54 10.09 -2.64
CA ASN A 52 -12.15 11.46 -2.34
C ASN A 52 -10.67 11.52 -1.90
N SER A 53 -9.80 12.03 -2.77
CA SER A 53 -8.37 12.20 -2.50
C SER A 53 -8.03 13.16 -1.35
N ASN A 54 -9.00 13.95 -0.87
CA ASN A 54 -8.83 14.83 0.30
C ASN A 54 -9.24 14.17 1.62
N ASP A 55 -9.82 12.97 1.58
CA ASP A 55 -10.38 12.28 2.74
C ASP A 55 -10.00 10.79 2.73
N VAL A 56 -8.70 10.50 2.85
CA VAL A 56 -8.14 9.15 2.78
C VAL A 56 -7.62 8.71 4.15
N PRO A 57 -7.97 7.51 4.65
CA PRO A 57 -7.48 7.00 5.91
C PRO A 57 -5.94 6.94 5.98
N LEU A 58 -5.37 7.20 7.16
CA LEU A 58 -3.91 7.25 7.33
C LEU A 58 -3.22 5.95 6.88
N VAL A 59 -3.82 4.80 7.17
CA VAL A 59 -3.27 3.49 6.81
C VAL A 59 -3.12 3.35 5.29
N HIS A 60 -4.12 3.81 4.53
CA HIS A 60 -4.08 3.79 3.07
C HIS A 60 -3.05 4.79 2.54
N ARG A 61 -3.02 6.01 3.07
CA ARG A 61 -2.02 7.03 2.69
C ARG A 61 -0.59 6.56 2.93
N ASN A 62 -0.35 5.92 4.08
CA ASN A 62 0.92 5.30 4.37
C ASN A 62 1.22 4.25 3.31
N PHE A 63 0.31 3.28 3.08
CA PHE A 63 0.47 2.23 2.07
C PHE A 63 0.93 2.79 0.71
N ILE A 64 0.24 3.83 0.24
CA ILE A 64 0.56 4.54 -1.01
C ILE A 64 1.98 5.10 -0.97
N GLU A 65 2.35 5.81 0.10
CA GLU A 65 3.67 6.41 0.23
C GLU A 65 4.78 5.36 0.16
N GLY A 66 4.64 4.23 0.86
CA GLY A 66 5.61 3.14 0.75
C GLY A 66 5.67 2.59 -0.66
N CYS A 67 4.52 2.30 -1.27
CA CYS A 67 4.44 1.63 -2.57
C CYS A 67 4.93 2.51 -3.74
N MET A 68 4.65 3.81 -3.70
CA MET A 68 4.94 4.75 -4.80
C MET A 68 6.28 5.46 -4.69
N SER A 69 6.88 5.52 -3.50
CA SER A 69 8.06 6.36 -3.22
C SER A 69 9.23 6.18 -4.21
N VAL A 70 9.57 4.94 -4.54
CA VAL A 70 10.64 4.63 -5.51
C VAL A 70 10.23 5.03 -6.93
N GLY A 71 8.98 4.77 -7.31
CA GLY A 71 8.48 5.12 -8.64
C GLY A 71 8.49 6.61 -8.91
N LEU A 72 8.18 7.45 -7.92
CA LEU A 72 8.26 8.91 -8.06
C LEU A 72 9.68 9.43 -8.28
N ILE A 73 10.71 8.67 -7.86
CA ILE A 73 12.12 9.03 -8.05
C ILE A 73 12.62 8.53 -9.41
N GLU A 74 12.19 7.33 -9.81
CA GLU A 74 12.73 6.63 -10.98
C GLU A 74 12.00 6.93 -12.29
N PHE A 75 10.73 7.34 -12.23
CA PHE A 75 9.90 7.53 -13.41
C PHE A 75 9.51 8.99 -13.62
N GLU A 76 9.32 9.37 -14.88
CA GLU A 76 8.81 10.69 -15.23
C GLU A 76 7.35 10.85 -14.78
N GLU A 77 6.99 12.06 -14.37
CA GLU A 77 5.61 12.39 -14.01
C GLU A 77 4.67 12.13 -15.19
N GLY A 78 3.53 11.48 -14.92
CA GLY A 78 2.55 11.12 -15.96
C GLY A 78 2.97 9.96 -16.87
N SER A 79 4.13 9.35 -16.65
CA SER A 79 4.56 8.18 -17.43
C SER A 79 3.67 6.97 -17.20
N GLU A 80 3.55 6.13 -18.23
CA GLU A 80 2.79 4.88 -18.17
C GLU A 80 3.32 3.94 -17.06
N GLN A 81 4.63 3.93 -16.82
CA GLN A 81 5.25 3.16 -15.76
C GLN A 81 4.74 3.57 -14.38
N LEU A 82 4.60 4.89 -14.15
CA LEU A 82 4.14 5.42 -12.87
C LEU A 82 2.63 5.22 -12.68
N ILE A 83 1.83 5.34 -13.74
CA ILE A 83 0.40 5.01 -13.74
C ILE A 83 0.17 3.52 -13.44
N ASN A 84 0.95 2.64 -14.07
CA ASN A 84 0.90 1.20 -13.83
C ASN A 84 1.32 0.86 -12.39
N LEU A 85 2.32 1.55 -11.84
CA LEU A 85 2.69 1.40 -10.44
C LEU A 85 1.55 1.83 -9.51
N ALA A 86 0.94 2.99 -9.75
CA ALA A 86 -0.20 3.48 -8.98
C ALA A 86 -1.36 2.48 -8.96
N THR A 87 -1.68 1.91 -10.12
CA THR A 87 -2.73 0.90 -10.29
C THR A 87 -2.44 -0.35 -9.46
N ARG A 88 -1.19 -0.84 -9.51
CA ARG A 88 -0.73 -1.98 -8.71
C ARG A 88 -0.82 -1.71 -7.21
N CYS A 89 -0.44 -0.51 -6.78
CA CYS A 89 -0.50 -0.10 -5.38
C CYS A 89 -1.94 -0.08 -4.86
N GLY A 90 -2.86 0.58 -5.59
CA GLY A 90 -4.28 0.62 -5.21
C GLY A 90 -4.91 -0.78 -5.18
N CYS A 91 -4.66 -1.59 -6.22
CA CYS A 91 -5.12 -2.98 -6.28
C CYS A 91 -4.62 -3.81 -5.09
N SER A 92 -3.32 -3.71 -4.76
CA SER A 92 -2.70 -4.51 -3.70
C SER A 92 -3.24 -4.12 -2.32
N TYR A 93 -3.42 -2.82 -2.06
CA TYR A 93 -4.04 -2.35 -0.82
C TYR A 93 -5.46 -2.89 -0.66
N ALA A 94 -6.30 -2.68 -1.68
CA ALA A 94 -7.69 -3.13 -1.66
C ALA A 94 -7.80 -4.66 -1.50
N GLY A 95 -6.95 -5.41 -2.20
CA GLY A 95 -6.88 -6.86 -2.08
C GLY A 95 -6.51 -7.31 -0.67
N LEU A 96 -5.49 -6.69 -0.06
CA LEU A 96 -5.04 -7.04 1.29
C LEU A 96 -6.08 -6.70 2.37
N VAL A 97 -6.73 -5.54 2.28
CA VAL A 97 -7.83 -5.16 3.19
C VAL A 97 -8.98 -6.16 3.06
N ARG A 98 -9.45 -6.46 1.84
CA ARG A 98 -10.53 -7.45 1.63
C ARG A 98 -10.16 -8.83 2.14
N PHE A 99 -8.92 -9.27 1.88
CA PHE A 99 -8.45 -10.56 2.34
C PHE A 99 -8.47 -10.67 3.87
N THR A 100 -7.87 -9.70 4.57
CA THR A 100 -7.83 -9.70 6.04
C THR A 100 -9.23 -9.65 6.65
N GLN A 101 -10.16 -8.89 6.06
CA GLN A 101 -11.57 -8.86 6.46
C GLN A 101 -12.30 -10.19 6.18
N SER A 102 -11.92 -10.92 5.12
CA SER A 102 -12.55 -12.20 4.78
C SER A 102 -12.13 -13.37 5.68
N VAL A 103 -10.92 -13.29 6.27
CA VAL A 103 -10.35 -14.37 7.09
C VAL A 103 -10.39 -14.10 8.59
N THR A 104 -10.96 -12.96 9.00
CA THR A 104 -11.12 -12.60 10.41
C THR A 104 -12.56 -12.18 10.71
N PRO A 105 -13.08 -12.48 11.92
CA PRO A 105 -14.47 -12.19 12.29
C PRO A 105 -14.74 -10.72 12.63
N THR A 106 -13.72 -9.89 12.88
CA THR A 106 -13.90 -8.49 13.27
C THR A 106 -12.92 -7.56 12.55
N ASN A 107 -13.32 -6.29 12.39
CA ASN A 107 -12.45 -5.26 11.80
C ASN A 107 -11.16 -5.04 12.58
N GLU A 108 -11.19 -5.16 13.90
CA GLU A 108 -9.99 -5.04 14.75
C GLU A 108 -9.00 -6.18 14.47
N GLN A 109 -9.50 -7.41 14.34
CA GLN A 109 -8.67 -8.56 14.01
C GLN A 109 -8.14 -8.48 12.58
N ALA A 110 -8.95 -8.01 11.63
CA ALA A 110 -8.52 -7.74 10.25
C ALA A 110 -7.38 -6.72 10.21
N PHE A 111 -7.54 -5.62 10.96
CA PHE A 111 -6.53 -4.58 11.07
C PHE A 111 -5.23 -5.11 11.68
N LYS A 112 -5.31 -5.87 12.77
CA LYS A 112 -4.14 -6.50 13.40
C LYS A 112 -3.41 -7.44 12.43
N LEU A 113 -4.15 -8.26 11.68
CA LEU A 113 -3.57 -9.16 10.68
C LEU A 113 -2.89 -8.39 9.54
N PHE A 114 -3.51 -7.29 9.08
CA PHE A 114 -2.89 -6.38 8.11
C PHE A 114 -1.56 -5.81 8.64
N GLU A 115 -1.53 -5.34 9.90
CA GLU A 115 -0.31 -4.85 10.53
C GLU A 115 0.77 -5.93 10.64
N ASP A 116 0.38 -7.18 10.88
CA ASP A 116 1.32 -8.29 10.97
C ASP A 116 1.92 -8.65 9.61
N TYR A 117 1.17 -8.52 8.51
CA TYR A 117 1.73 -8.62 7.15
C TYR A 117 2.67 -7.45 6.81
N ASP A 118 2.31 -6.22 7.20
CA ASP A 118 3.19 -5.05 7.03
C ASP A 118 4.53 -5.22 7.79
N LYS A 119 4.48 -5.73 9.03
CA LYS A 119 5.70 -6.04 9.79
C LYS A 119 6.53 -7.13 9.12
N GLN A 120 5.89 -8.18 8.62
CA GLN A 120 6.59 -9.28 7.93
C GLN A 120 7.33 -8.77 6.70
N LEU A 121 6.70 -7.93 5.88
CA LEU A 121 7.32 -7.31 4.71
C LEU A 121 8.60 -6.53 5.02
N LYS A 122 8.75 -6.02 6.26
CA LYS A 122 9.91 -5.24 6.71
C LYS A 122 11.09 -6.09 7.21
N ASN A 123 10.95 -7.40 7.33
CA ASN A 123 12.01 -8.30 7.83
C ASN A 123 12.93 -8.79 6.69
N GLU A 124 14.13 -9.30 7.01
CA GLU A 124 15.13 -9.78 6.04
C GLU A 124 14.61 -10.88 5.07
N ASN A 125 13.59 -11.66 5.49
CA ASN A 125 12.94 -12.67 4.65
C ASN A 125 11.60 -12.20 4.04
N GLY A 126 11.36 -10.89 4.08
CA GLY A 126 10.10 -10.17 3.87
C GLY A 126 9.02 -10.89 3.06
N PHE A 127 8.94 -10.57 1.78
CA PHE A 127 7.92 -11.12 0.88
C PHE A 127 7.93 -12.66 0.83
N ALA A 128 9.11 -13.28 0.94
CA ALA A 128 9.23 -14.75 0.89
C ALA A 128 8.54 -15.44 2.07
N SER A 129 8.50 -14.79 3.24
CA SER A 129 7.85 -15.30 4.45
C SER A 129 6.33 -15.08 4.53
N LEU A 130 5.75 -14.35 3.58
CA LEU A 130 4.30 -14.11 3.58
C LEU A 130 3.49 -15.39 3.30
N ASP A 131 2.23 -15.40 3.73
CA ASP A 131 1.23 -16.37 3.31
C ASP A 131 1.10 -16.34 1.77
N ASP A 132 1.04 -17.50 1.12
CA ASP A 132 0.99 -17.58 -0.34
C ASP A 132 -0.24 -16.87 -0.91
N ARG A 133 -1.37 -16.85 -0.19
CA ARG A 133 -2.57 -16.11 -0.60
C ARG A 133 -2.33 -14.60 -0.61
N VAL A 134 -1.46 -14.10 0.27
CA VAL A 134 -1.06 -12.69 0.29
C VAL A 134 -0.13 -12.39 -0.89
N LYS A 135 0.81 -13.30 -1.19
CA LYS A 135 1.67 -13.18 -2.38
C LYS A 135 0.84 -13.20 -3.67
N ASP A 136 -0.20 -14.03 -3.72
CA ASP A 136 -1.12 -14.13 -4.86
C ASP A 136 -1.86 -12.81 -5.11
N ILE A 137 -2.26 -12.08 -4.05
CA ILE A 137 -2.86 -10.75 -4.19
C ILE A 137 -1.88 -9.82 -4.93
N PHE A 138 -0.64 -9.70 -4.43
CA PHE A 138 0.36 -8.83 -5.06
C PHE A 138 0.66 -9.25 -6.50
N SER A 139 0.70 -10.55 -6.77
CA SER A 139 0.99 -11.08 -8.11
C SER A 139 -0.16 -10.82 -9.08
N SER A 140 -1.42 -10.97 -8.63
CA SER A 140 -2.60 -10.70 -9.44
C SER A 140 -2.72 -9.24 -9.85
N CYS A 141 -2.22 -8.31 -9.02
CA CYS A 141 -2.24 -6.89 -9.31
C CYS A 141 -1.18 -6.46 -10.34
N GLN A 142 -0.19 -7.30 -10.66
CA GLN A 142 0.85 -7.01 -11.65
C GLN A 142 0.44 -7.34 -13.09
N SER A 143 -0.69 -8.03 -13.26
CA SER A 143 -1.17 -8.60 -14.52
C SER A 143 -1.87 -7.58 -15.42
#